data_AF-A0A5N5GCX5-F1
#
_entry.id   AF-A0A5N5GCX5-F1
#
_cell.length_a   1.000
_cell.length_b   1.000
_cell.length_c   1.000
_cell.angle_alpha   90.00
_cell.angle_beta   90.00
_cell.angle_gamma   90.00
#
_symmetry.space_group_name_H-M   'P 1'
#
loop_
_entity.id
_entity.type
_entity.pdbx_description
1 polymer ?
#
loop_
_entity_poly.entity_id
_entity_poly.type
_entity_poly.pdbx_seq_one_letter_code
_entity_poly.pdbx_strand_id
1 'polypeptide(L)'
;MATLSQAQAVKSLNKSPGRRRFVFKNFSERLDDVEIDVFRSLDKVKSEPHEGSTFFRDCLIEWRELNTAEDFISFYEQMTPLVQTLPLILLHKETIISELVSRLQMDARLSLEPILTLIAALSRDLLEDFIP
;
A
#
# COMPACT_ATOMS: atom_id res chain seq x y z
N MET A 1 46.27 12.24 6.89
CA MET A 1 44.90 12.08 6.38
C MET A 1 44.66 10.60 6.16
N ALA A 2 43.62 10.01 6.77
CA ALA A 2 43.33 8.58 6.58
C ALA A 2 42.94 8.34 5.12
N THR A 3 43.65 7.45 4.43
CA THR A 3 43.37 7.07 3.04
C THR A 3 42.27 6.01 3.00
N LEU A 4 41.47 5.98 1.92
CA LEU A 4 40.41 4.98 1.69
C LEU A 4 40.91 3.52 1.83
N SER A 5 42.21 3.28 1.59
CA SER A 5 42.89 1.99 1.79
C SER A 5 42.98 1.51 3.24
N GLN A 6 42.73 2.39 4.22
CA GLN A 6 42.74 2.10 5.67
C GLN A 6 41.34 1.97 6.26
N ALA A 7 40.28 2.11 5.45
CA ALA A 7 38.91 1.92 5.92
C ALA A 7 38.69 0.42 6.22
N GLN A 8 38.73 0.06 7.51
CA GLN A 8 38.36 -1.29 7.93
C GLN A 8 36.91 -1.54 7.51
N ALA A 9 36.66 -2.70 6.89
CA ALA A 9 35.31 -3.11 6.53
C ALA A 9 34.42 -3.07 7.77
N VAL A 10 33.49 -2.12 7.80
CA VAL A 10 32.46 -2.03 8.83
C VAL A 10 31.74 -3.37 8.85
N LYS A 11 31.51 -3.91 10.04
CA LYS A 11 30.84 -5.21 10.23
C LYS A 11 29.54 -5.25 9.41
N SER A 12 29.57 -5.96 8.29
CA SER A 12 28.45 -6.04 7.35
C SER A 12 27.51 -7.19 7.70
N LEU A 13 26.23 -7.05 7.36
CA LEU A 13 25.24 -8.11 7.53
C LEU A 13 25.68 -9.41 6.84
N ASN A 14 25.68 -10.51 7.58
CA ASN A 14 25.97 -11.82 7.02
C ASN A 14 24.74 -12.35 6.27
N LYS A 15 24.81 -12.35 4.93
CA LYS A 15 23.76 -12.86 4.03
C LYS A 15 23.90 -14.36 3.68
N SER A 16 24.82 -15.10 4.30
CA SER A 16 25.02 -16.53 3.98
C SER A 16 23.84 -17.39 4.45
N PRO A 17 23.50 -18.48 3.73
CA PRO A 17 22.44 -19.41 4.11
C PRO A 17 22.88 -20.24 5.32
N GLY A 18 22.82 -19.62 6.49
CA GLY A 18 23.13 -20.23 7.78
C GLY A 18 21.89 -20.76 8.49
N ARG A 19 22.11 -21.41 9.64
CA ARG A 19 21.03 -21.93 10.50
C ARG A 19 20.12 -20.84 11.09
N ARG A 20 20.53 -19.56 11.07
CA ARG A 20 19.80 -18.43 11.65
C ARG A 20 18.92 -17.76 10.58
N ARG A 21 17.63 -18.09 10.58
CA ARG A 21 16.63 -17.53 9.65
C ARG A 21 16.31 -16.04 9.91
N PHE A 22 16.35 -15.60 11.17
CA PHE A 22 16.05 -14.23 11.56
C PHE A 22 17.32 -13.52 12.04
N VAL A 23 17.69 -12.45 11.33
CA VAL A 23 18.86 -11.62 11.65
C VAL A 23 18.40 -10.17 11.71
N PHE A 24 18.86 -9.44 12.73
CA PHE A 24 18.60 -8.00 12.82
C PHE A 24 19.20 -7.27 11.61
N LYS A 25 18.40 -6.40 11.00
CA LYS A 25 18.82 -5.48 9.94
C LYS A 25 18.62 -4.05 10.43
N ASN A 26 19.63 -3.22 10.27
CA ASN A 26 19.49 -1.79 10.54
C ASN A 26 18.61 -1.11 9.46
N PHE A 27 18.23 0.15 9.67
CA PHE A 27 17.34 0.84 8.75
C PHE A 27 17.90 0.96 7.33
N SER A 28 19.20 1.26 7.18
CA SER A 28 19.86 1.35 5.87
C SER A 28 19.85 0.00 5.15
N GLU A 29 20.18 -1.07 5.87
CA GLU A 29 20.16 -2.44 5.32
C GLU A 29 18.76 -2.87 4.90
N ARG A 30 17.72 -2.45 5.62
CA ARG A 30 16.33 -2.70 5.24
C ARG A 30 15.94 -1.91 3.99
N LEU A 31 16.43 -0.68 3.84
CA LEU A 31 16.16 0.16 2.66
C LEU A 31 16.87 -0.40 1.42
N ASP A 32 18.09 -0.91 1.57
CA ASP A 32 18.84 -1.56 0.49
C ASP A 32 18.16 -2.83 -0.04
N ASP A 33 17.35 -3.49 0.79
CA ASP A 33 16.56 -4.66 0.39
C ASP A 33 15.21 -4.29 -0.27
N VAL A 34 14.77 -3.04 -0.21
CA VAL A 34 13.54 -2.58 -0.88
C VAL A 34 13.86 -2.26 -2.33
N GLU A 35 13.54 -3.19 -3.22
CA GLU A 35 13.63 -3.00 -4.67
C GLU A 35 12.25 -2.55 -5.21
N ILE A 36 12.17 -1.31 -5.72
CA ILE A 36 10.96 -0.79 -6.36
C ILE A 36 11.06 -1.11 -7.86
N ASP A 37 10.63 -2.31 -8.26
CA ASP A 37 10.51 -2.67 -9.68
C ASP A 37 9.05 -2.61 -10.14
N VAL A 38 8.69 -1.50 -10.78
CA VAL A 38 7.34 -1.25 -11.31
C VAL A 38 7.10 -2.03 -12.62
N PHE A 39 8.16 -2.41 -13.34
CA PHE A 39 8.06 -3.00 -14.69
C PHE A 39 8.25 -4.51 -14.70
N ARG A 40 8.96 -5.08 -13.71
CA ARG A 40 9.14 -6.52 -13.51
C ARG A 40 8.55 -6.99 -12.19
N SER A 41 7.50 -6.34 -11.72
CA SER A 41 6.75 -6.85 -10.57
C SER A 41 6.35 -8.30 -10.86
N LEU A 42 6.80 -9.21 -10.00
CA LEU A 42 6.41 -10.62 -10.04
C LEU A 42 4.96 -10.81 -9.56
N ASP A 43 4.35 -9.75 -9.02
CA ASP A 43 2.94 -9.77 -8.66
C ASP A 43 2.10 -9.88 -9.93
N LYS A 44 1.21 -10.87 -9.92
CA LYS A 44 0.25 -11.05 -11.01
C LYS A 44 -0.55 -9.75 -11.14
N VAL A 45 -0.68 -9.26 -12.38
CA VAL A 45 -1.60 -8.17 -12.71
C VAL A 45 -2.96 -8.50 -12.07
N LYS A 46 -3.45 -7.62 -11.18
CA LYS A 46 -4.74 -7.84 -10.51
C LYS A 46 -5.80 -8.11 -11.60
N SER A 47 -6.51 -9.22 -11.42
CA SER A 47 -7.61 -9.63 -12.29
C SER A 47 -8.65 -8.51 -12.41
N GLU A 48 -9.41 -8.52 -13.51
CA GLU A 48 -10.60 -7.68 -13.61
C GLU A 48 -11.53 -7.92 -12.41
N PRO A 49 -12.27 -6.88 -11.98
CA PRO A 49 -13.18 -7.00 -10.85
C PRO A 49 -14.28 -8.02 -11.16
N HIS A 50 -14.92 -8.51 -10.10
CA HIS A 50 -16.07 -9.38 -10.25
C HIS A 50 -17.19 -8.70 -11.06
N GLU A 51 -18.00 -9.49 -11.76
CA GLU A 51 -19.08 -8.96 -12.62
C GLU A 51 -20.03 -8.06 -11.81
N GLY A 52 -20.12 -6.78 -12.20
CA GLY A 52 -20.91 -5.76 -11.49
C GLY A 52 -20.22 -5.14 -10.27
N SER A 53 -18.98 -5.51 -9.95
CA SER A 53 -18.14 -4.89 -8.92
C SER A 53 -17.14 -3.90 -9.53
N THR A 54 -16.34 -3.26 -8.68
CA THR A 54 -15.28 -2.31 -9.07
C THR A 54 -13.96 -2.69 -8.42
N PHE A 55 -12.84 -2.21 -8.98
CA PHE A 55 -11.52 -2.48 -8.40
C PHE A 55 -11.44 -1.97 -6.96
N PHE A 56 -12.02 -0.79 -6.70
CA PHE A 56 -12.08 -0.20 -5.38
C PHE A 56 -12.89 -1.05 -4.40
N ARG A 57 -14.08 -1.53 -4.81
CA ARG A 57 -14.97 -2.32 -3.96
C ARG A 57 -14.35 -3.66 -3.59
N ASP A 58 -13.80 -4.37 -4.57
CA ASP A 58 -13.16 -5.67 -4.33
C ASP A 58 -11.94 -5.50 -3.40
N CYS A 59 -11.15 -4.46 -3.62
CA CYS A 59 -10.01 -4.13 -2.75
C CYS A 59 -10.44 -3.75 -1.32
N LEU A 60 -11.56 -3.02 -1.17
CA LEU A 60 -12.09 -2.63 0.14
C LEU A 60 -12.54 -3.85 0.95
N ILE A 61 -13.16 -4.84 0.30
CA ILE A 61 -13.59 -6.10 0.93
C ILE A 61 -12.37 -6.93 1.33
N GLU A 62 -11.37 -7.06 0.44
CA GLU A 62 -10.11 -7.76 0.73
C GLU A 62 -9.44 -7.16 1.99
N TRP A 63 -9.30 -5.84 2.05
CA TRP A 63 -8.69 -5.18 3.20
C TRP A 63 -9.55 -5.24 4.46
N ARG A 64 -10.87 -5.40 4.35
CA ARG A 64 -11.73 -5.68 5.50
C ARG A 64 -11.42 -7.00 6.16
N GLU A 65 -10.97 -7.99 5.41
CA GLU A 65 -10.54 -9.28 5.96
C GLU A 65 -9.11 -9.22 6.54
N LEU A 66 -8.24 -8.39 5.96
CA LEU A 66 -6.82 -8.33 6.31
C LEU A 66 -6.49 -7.30 7.42
N ASN A 67 -7.26 -6.23 7.56
CA ASN A 67 -6.94 -5.11 8.44
C ASN A 67 -8.03 -4.87 9.51
N THR A 68 -7.60 -4.85 10.77
CA THR A 68 -8.46 -4.64 11.95
C THR A 68 -8.14 -3.35 12.70
N ALA A 69 -7.39 -2.44 12.10
CA ALA A 69 -7.09 -1.15 12.71
C ALA A 69 -8.35 -0.26 12.77
N GLU A 70 -8.49 0.48 13.86
CA GLU A 70 -9.66 1.32 14.15
C GLU A 70 -9.96 2.33 13.05
N ASP A 71 -8.93 3.06 12.58
CA ASP A 71 -9.09 4.05 11.52
C ASP A 71 -9.62 3.44 10.22
N PHE A 72 -9.12 2.25 9.86
CA PHE A 72 -9.58 1.53 8.69
C PHE A 72 -11.02 1.02 8.86
N ILE A 73 -11.39 0.54 10.04
CA ILE A 73 -12.76 0.11 10.33
C ILE A 73 -13.73 1.28 10.21
N SER A 74 -13.39 2.44 10.78
CA SER A 74 -14.18 3.67 10.67
C SER A 74 -14.33 4.11 9.21
N PHE A 75 -13.22 4.10 8.45
CA PHE A 75 -13.22 4.40 7.02
C PHE A 75 -14.12 3.45 6.23
N TYR A 76 -14.01 2.14 6.49
CA TYR A 76 -14.80 1.10 5.83
C TYR A 76 -16.30 1.32 6.04
N GLU A 77 -16.73 1.59 7.27
CA GLU A 77 -18.13 1.81 7.60
C GLU A 77 -18.71 3.05 6.88
N GLN A 78 -17.92 4.12 6.77
CA GLN A 78 -18.32 5.34 6.07
C GLN A 78 -18.37 5.15 4.54
N MET A 79 -17.43 4.40 3.97
CA MET A 79 -17.33 4.22 2.51
C MET A 79 -18.26 3.15 1.96
N THR A 80 -18.57 2.10 2.73
CA THR A 80 -19.41 0.97 2.30
C THR A 80 -20.68 1.41 1.54
N PRO A 81 -21.50 2.37 2.02
CA PRO A 81 -22.71 2.77 1.28
C PRO A 81 -22.43 3.53 -0.03
N LEU A 82 -21.25 4.15 -0.18
CA LEU A 82 -20.91 5.03 -1.30
C LEU A 82 -20.24 4.30 -2.47
N VAL A 83 -19.67 3.11 -2.23
CA VAL A 83 -18.79 2.44 -3.20
C VAL A 83 -19.34 1.11 -3.70
N GLN A 84 -20.65 0.91 -3.61
CA GLN A 84 -21.29 -0.34 -4.04
C GLN A 84 -21.23 -0.57 -5.55
N THR A 85 -21.25 0.50 -6.35
CA THR A 85 -21.25 0.43 -7.81
C THR A 85 -20.41 1.57 -8.41
N LEU A 86 -19.93 1.38 -9.64
CA LEU A 86 -19.13 2.41 -10.34
C LEU A 86 -19.86 3.77 -10.47
N PRO A 87 -21.17 3.83 -10.80
CA PRO A 87 -21.88 5.11 -10.84
C PRO A 87 -21.91 5.85 -9.50
N LEU A 88 -22.00 5.12 -8.37
CA LEU A 88 -21.95 5.74 -7.04
C LEU A 88 -20.54 6.27 -6.72
N ILE A 89 -19.50 5.54 -7.11
CA ILE A 89 -18.11 6.00 -6.97
C ILE A 89 -17.90 7.29 -7.76
N LEU A 90 -18.38 7.36 -9.00
CA LEU A 90 -18.29 8.58 -9.82
C LEU A 90 -19.06 9.75 -9.21
N LEU A 91 -20.26 9.49 -8.67
CA LEU A 91 -21.08 10.51 -8.01
C LEU A 91 -20.43 11.07 -6.74
N HIS A 92 -19.76 10.23 -5.96
CA HIS A 92 -19.18 10.57 -4.66
C HIS A 92 -17.64 10.72 -4.69
N LYS A 93 -17.03 10.85 -5.88
CA LYS A 93 -15.58 10.83 -6.05
C LYS A 93 -14.84 11.82 -5.16
N GLU A 94 -15.36 13.05 -5.05
CA GLU A 94 -14.76 14.11 -4.22
C GLU A 94 -14.76 13.74 -2.73
N THR A 95 -15.87 13.18 -2.25
CA THR A 95 -15.99 12.73 -0.86
C THR A 95 -15.05 11.57 -0.57
N ILE A 96 -14.96 10.60 -1.49
CA ILE A 96 -14.10 9.42 -1.35
C ILE A 96 -12.62 9.85 -1.30
N ILE A 97 -12.20 10.72 -2.22
CA ILE A 97 -10.83 11.24 -2.27
C ILE A 97 -10.51 12.04 -1.00
N SER A 98 -11.42 12.93 -0.58
CA SER A 98 -11.24 13.73 0.64
C SER A 98 -11.05 12.86 1.89
N GLU A 99 -11.83 11.78 2.02
CA GLU A 99 -11.70 10.86 3.16
C GLU A 99 -10.42 10.01 3.06
N LEU A 100 -10.05 9.53 1.88
CA LEU A 100 -8.78 8.82 1.69
C LEU A 100 -7.58 9.66 2.11
N VAL A 101 -7.58 10.95 1.73
CA VAL A 101 -6.50 11.89 2.07
C VAL A 101 -6.53 12.24 3.57
N SER A 102 -7.71 12.37 4.19
CA SER A 102 -7.81 12.68 5.62
C SER A 102 -7.15 11.60 6.50
N ARG A 103 -7.12 10.34 6.03
CA ARG A 103 -6.53 9.19 6.73
C ARG A 103 -5.03 9.01 6.50
N LEU A 104 -4.39 9.83 5.66
CA LEU A 104 -2.93 9.81 5.45
C LEU A 104 -2.17 10.51 6.59
N GLN A 105 -2.39 10.04 7.81
CA GLN A 105 -1.81 10.58 9.04
C GLN A 105 -0.95 9.53 9.73
N MET A 106 0.09 9.98 10.44
CA MET A 106 0.98 9.07 11.17
C MET A 106 0.30 8.36 12.34
N ASP A 107 -0.76 8.95 12.91
CA ASP A 107 -1.55 8.34 13.97
C ASP A 107 -2.27 7.08 13.46
N ALA A 108 -2.67 7.08 12.18
CA ALA A 108 -3.32 5.97 11.50
C ALA A 108 -2.33 4.99 10.81
N ARG A 109 -1.09 4.85 11.31
CA ARG A 109 -0.02 4.11 10.61
C ARG A 109 -0.42 2.69 10.18
N LEU A 110 -1.24 2.02 10.98
CA LEU A 110 -1.67 0.63 10.75
C LEU A 110 -2.71 0.53 9.63
N SER A 111 -3.30 1.65 9.22
CA SER A 111 -4.26 1.78 8.14
C SER A 111 -3.66 2.41 6.88
N LEU A 112 -2.40 2.87 6.91
CA LEU A 112 -1.80 3.51 5.73
C LEU A 112 -1.65 2.56 4.54
N GLU A 113 -1.25 1.31 4.78
CA GLU A 113 -1.11 0.30 3.72
C GLU A 113 -2.44 0.05 2.97
N PRO A 114 -3.57 -0.25 3.64
CA PRO A 114 -4.84 -0.39 2.94
C PRO A 114 -5.29 0.90 2.25
N ILE A 115 -5.12 2.06 2.90
CA ILE A 115 -5.53 3.35 2.32
C ILE A 115 -4.74 3.65 1.02
N LEU A 116 -3.42 3.47 1.02
CA LEU A 116 -2.59 3.66 -0.18
C LEU A 116 -2.97 2.67 -1.30
N THR A 117 -3.27 1.43 -0.94
CA THR A 117 -3.72 0.41 -1.91
C THR A 117 -5.08 0.77 -2.51
N LEU A 118 -6.00 1.31 -1.69
CA LEU A 118 -7.31 1.78 -2.13
C LEU A 118 -7.22 2.98 -3.06
N ILE A 119 -6.28 3.92 -2.83
CA ILE A 119 -6.02 5.03 -3.76
C ILE A 119 -5.61 4.48 -5.13
N ALA A 120 -4.71 3.49 -5.17
CA ALA A 120 -4.30 2.86 -6.42
C ALA A 120 -5.45 2.08 -7.10
N ALA A 121 -6.36 1.48 -6.34
CA ALA A 121 -7.56 0.85 -6.87
C ALA A 121 -8.54 1.89 -7.45
N LEU A 122 -8.75 3.01 -6.75
CA LEU A 122 -9.61 4.10 -7.19
C LEU A 122 -9.12 4.72 -8.49
N SER A 123 -7.80 4.91 -8.64
CA SER A 123 -7.23 5.45 -9.88
C SER A 123 -7.48 4.55 -11.09
N ARG A 124 -7.62 3.23 -10.88
CA ARG A 124 -7.96 2.28 -11.95
C ARG A 124 -9.43 2.32 -12.33
N ASP A 125 -10.31 2.59 -11.37
CA ASP A 125 -11.75 2.76 -11.64
C ASP A 125 -12.05 4.11 -12.32
N LEU A 126 -11.41 5.20 -11.89
CA LEU A 126 -11.69 6.56 -12.37
C LEU A 126 -10.92 6.96 -13.64
N LEU A 127 -9.75 6.38 -13.90
CA LEU A 127 -8.90 6.67 -15.06
C LEU A 127 -8.69 8.19 -15.26
N GLU A 128 -9.21 8.76 -16.36
CA GLU A 128 -9.06 10.18 -16.69
C GLU A 128 -9.75 11.10 -15.66
N ASP A 129 -10.85 10.64 -15.05
CA ASP A 129 -11.60 11.40 -14.05
C ASP A 129 -10.92 11.47 -12.67
N PHE A 130 -9.81 10.74 -12.50
CA PHE A 130 -9.01 10.75 -11.27
C PHE A 130 -8.18 12.03 -11.12
N ILE A 131 -7.78 12.64 -12.23
CA ILE A 131 -6.97 13.86 -12.25
C ILE A 131 -7.93 15.07 -12.32
N PRO A 132 -7.73 16.12 -11.50
CA PRO A 132 -8.56 17.33 -11.54
C PRO A 132 -8.55 18.07 -12.88
#